data_AF-A0A3D4B4S9-F1
#
_entry.id   AF-A0A3D4B4S9-F1
#
_cell.length_a   1.000
_cell.length_b   1.000
_cell.length_c   1.000
_cell.angle_alpha   90.00
_cell.angle_beta   90.00
_cell.angle_gamma   90.00
#
_symmetry.space_group_name_H-M   'P 1'
#
loop_
_entity.id
_entity.type
_entity.pdbx_description
1 polymer ?
#
loop_
_entity_poly.entity_id
_entity_poly.type
_entity_poly.pdbx_seq_one_letter_code
_entity_poly.pdbx_strand_id
1 'polypeptide(L)'
;MSFRAVLIGILLAILINIWVTVSEFAVRSSLMTIAHIPVIVLCPLFLLTAVVNPALIALRPAWRLSTVELFGIFSMGLIASTIPGFGFANYFFRVIIPPHYFASAENQWAELLFPYLPNWLVVTNENQALTWFFEGMPDGASIPWDEWFIPIFWWVLLVGALFLAGASLIVLLRKQWVEYEKLTFPLVQIPLIMIQQDETHPIPPYLRKKLFWVGFFIPTFILGWNIINYFIPDIGNIPIGTSYITSVGIGRDFPAVPIKINFLVLAFAFFTNI
;
A
#
# COMPACT_ATOMS: atom_id res chain seq x y z
N MET A 1 -11.85 -7.20 -20.71
CA MET A 1 -12.17 -6.55 -19.43
C MET A 1 -13.51 -5.84 -19.58
N SER A 2 -14.44 -5.95 -18.63
CA SER A 2 -15.78 -5.36 -18.75
C SER A 2 -15.83 -3.94 -18.18
N PHE A 3 -16.77 -3.11 -18.65
CA PHE A 3 -16.98 -1.75 -18.12
C PHE A 3 -17.28 -1.74 -16.61
N ARG A 4 -18.08 -2.71 -16.13
CA ARG A 4 -18.39 -2.85 -14.70
C ARG A 4 -17.14 -3.09 -13.85
N ALA A 5 -16.20 -3.91 -14.32
CA ALA A 5 -14.97 -4.20 -13.59
C ALA A 5 -14.05 -2.97 -13.52
N VAL A 6 -13.98 -2.20 -14.60
CA VAL A 6 -13.26 -0.91 -14.63
C VAL A 6 -13.86 0.05 -13.60
N LEU A 7 -15.19 0.17 -13.55
CA LEU A 7 -15.87 1.08 -12.61
C LEU A 7 -15.64 0.68 -11.15
N ILE A 8 -15.72 -0.61 -10.84
CA ILE A 8 -15.40 -1.13 -9.49
C ILE A 8 -13.93 -0.87 -9.16
N GLY A 9 -13.02 -1.08 -10.11
CA GLY A 9 -11.59 -0.81 -9.94
C GLY A 9 -11.29 0.67 -9.69
N ILE A 10 -11.93 1.60 -10.41
CA ILE A 10 -11.79 3.05 -10.19
C ILE A 10 -12.31 3.43 -8.80
N LEU A 11 -13.49 2.94 -8.43
CA LEU A 11 -14.07 3.22 -7.12
C LEU A 11 -13.19 2.69 -6.00
N LEU A 12 -12.65 1.48 -6.16
CA LEU A 12 -11.69 0.92 -5.22
C LEU A 12 -10.40 1.76 -5.14
N ALA A 13 -9.87 2.22 -6.28
CA ALA A 13 -8.69 3.09 -6.31
C ALA A 13 -8.93 4.42 -5.57
N ILE A 14 -10.07 5.06 -5.77
CA ILE A 14 -10.46 6.29 -5.05
C ILE A 14 -10.53 6.03 -3.54
N LEU A 15 -11.23 4.96 -3.15
CA LEU A 15 -11.36 4.59 -1.73
C LEU A 15 -10.01 4.30 -1.08
N ILE A 16 -9.12 3.56 -1.75
CA ILE A 16 -7.76 3.29 -1.28
C ILE A 16 -7.01 4.60 -1.02
N ASN A 17 -7.06 5.55 -1.96
CA ASN A 17 -6.34 6.80 -1.87
C ASN A 17 -6.86 7.72 -0.76
N ILE A 18 -8.19 7.85 -0.63
CA ILE A 18 -8.81 8.60 0.47
C ILE A 18 -8.45 7.95 1.80
N TRP A 19 -8.61 6.64 1.91
CA TRP A 19 -8.35 5.91 3.14
C TRP A 19 -6.90 6.05 3.59
N VAL A 20 -5.93 5.86 2.68
CA VAL A 20 -4.50 6.02 2.97
C VAL A 20 -4.22 7.44 3.44
N THR A 21 -4.70 8.45 2.69
CA THR A 21 -4.44 9.86 3.02
C THR A 21 -4.98 10.22 4.42
N VAL A 22 -6.24 9.86 4.71
CA VAL A 22 -6.85 10.15 6.01
C VAL A 22 -6.17 9.37 7.13
N SER A 23 -5.96 8.07 6.95
CA SER A 23 -5.38 7.23 8.01
C SER A 23 -3.96 7.65 8.35
N GLU A 24 -3.17 8.01 7.34
CA GLU A 24 -1.77 8.31 7.52
C GLU A 24 -1.52 9.75 7.98
N PHE A 25 -2.10 10.73 7.29
CA PHE A 25 -1.79 12.14 7.56
C PHE A 25 -2.70 12.75 8.63
N ALA A 26 -3.99 12.38 8.67
CA ALA A 26 -4.92 12.92 9.66
C ALA A 26 -4.91 12.11 10.97
N VAL A 27 -5.04 10.78 10.88
CA VAL A 27 -5.13 9.90 12.06
C VAL A 27 -3.76 9.48 12.59
N ARG A 28 -2.68 9.65 11.79
CA ARG A 28 -1.31 9.21 12.13
C ARG A 28 -1.22 7.73 12.49
N SER A 29 -1.99 6.92 11.76
CA SER A 29 -2.06 5.47 11.91
C SER A 29 -0.93 4.75 11.18
N SER A 30 -1.00 3.42 11.16
CA SER A 30 -0.03 2.55 10.50
C SER A 30 0.04 2.75 8.99
N LEU A 31 1.26 2.62 8.45
CA LEU A 31 1.54 2.72 7.02
C LEU A 31 1.11 1.45 6.27
N MET A 32 -0.13 1.44 5.76
CA MET A 32 -0.77 0.27 5.14
C MET A 32 -0.24 -0.08 3.74
N THR A 33 0.60 0.78 3.15
CA THR A 33 1.09 0.72 1.76
C THR A 33 2.52 0.20 1.62
N ILE A 34 3.25 -0.02 2.73
CA ILE A 34 4.70 -0.35 2.70
C ILE A 34 5.02 -1.73 2.12
N ALA A 35 4.11 -2.70 2.23
CA ALA A 35 4.39 -4.07 1.82
C ALA A 35 4.30 -4.27 0.30
N HIS A 36 5.12 -5.17 -0.26
CA HIS A 36 5.04 -5.54 -1.69
C HIS A 36 3.69 -6.14 -2.09
N ILE A 37 2.97 -6.72 -1.13
CA ILE A 37 1.54 -6.98 -1.26
C ILE A 37 0.82 -6.16 -0.18
N PRO A 38 0.38 -4.94 -0.50
CA PRO A 38 -0.23 -4.06 0.47
C PRO A 38 -1.51 -4.65 1.05
N VAL A 39 -1.64 -4.57 2.37
CA VAL A 39 -2.86 -5.01 3.08
C VAL A 39 -4.08 -4.22 2.59
N ILE A 40 -3.87 -2.95 2.22
CA ILE A 40 -4.91 -2.07 1.66
C ILE A 40 -5.48 -2.57 0.33
N VAL A 41 -4.81 -3.50 -0.37
CA VAL A 41 -5.31 -4.14 -1.59
C VAL A 41 -5.81 -5.56 -1.32
N LEU A 42 -5.08 -6.33 -0.51
CA LEU A 42 -5.46 -7.70 -0.18
C LEU A 42 -6.76 -7.80 0.60
N CYS A 43 -6.99 -6.91 1.58
CA CYS A 43 -8.21 -6.94 2.37
C CYS A 43 -9.45 -6.63 1.52
N PRO A 44 -9.49 -5.56 0.69
CA PRO A 44 -10.59 -5.35 -0.24
C PRO A 44 -10.73 -6.47 -1.27
N LEU A 45 -9.64 -7.05 -1.78
CA LEU A 45 -9.72 -8.20 -2.68
C LEU A 45 -10.38 -9.39 -1.97
N PHE A 46 -9.98 -9.69 -0.74
CA PHE A 46 -10.58 -10.76 0.06
C PHE A 46 -12.07 -10.50 0.27
N LEU A 47 -12.47 -9.28 0.65
CA LEU A 47 -13.89 -8.93 0.81
C LEU A 47 -14.64 -9.06 -0.52
N LEU A 48 -14.03 -8.64 -1.62
CA LEU A 48 -14.61 -8.73 -2.95
C LEU A 48 -14.86 -10.19 -3.35
N THR A 49 -13.90 -11.10 -3.11
CA THR A 49 -14.00 -12.50 -3.51
C THR A 49 -14.77 -13.36 -2.51
N ALA A 50 -14.65 -13.09 -1.20
CA ALA A 50 -15.24 -13.89 -0.13
C ALA A 50 -16.68 -13.50 0.20
N VAL A 51 -17.04 -12.22 0.03
CA VAL A 51 -18.33 -11.68 0.47
C VAL A 51 -19.11 -11.11 -0.70
N VAL A 52 -18.54 -10.14 -1.42
CA VAL A 52 -19.27 -9.40 -2.47
C VAL A 52 -19.63 -10.31 -3.64
N ASN A 53 -18.67 -11.04 -4.22
CA ASN A 53 -18.94 -11.87 -5.38
C ASN A 53 -19.93 -13.01 -5.08
N PRO A 54 -19.81 -13.77 -3.97
CA PRO A 54 -20.83 -14.75 -3.59
C PRO A 54 -22.21 -14.13 -3.35
N ALA A 55 -22.28 -12.94 -2.72
CA ALA A 55 -23.54 -12.23 -2.52
C ALA A 55 -24.16 -11.77 -3.85
N LEU A 56 -23.35 -11.27 -4.80
CA LEU A 56 -23.80 -10.91 -6.14
C LEU A 56 -24.38 -12.13 -6.87
N ILE A 57 -23.71 -13.29 -6.78
CA ILE A 57 -24.18 -14.54 -7.40
C ILE A 57 -25.50 -15.01 -6.76
N ALA A 58 -25.61 -14.92 -5.44
CA ALA A 58 -26.83 -15.28 -4.71
C ALA A 58 -28.03 -14.39 -5.06
N LEU A 59 -27.78 -13.10 -5.32
CA LEU A 59 -28.82 -12.16 -5.79
C LEU A 59 -29.19 -12.44 -7.24
N ARG A 60 -28.19 -12.49 -8.14
CA ARG A 60 -28.35 -12.77 -9.57
C ARG A 60 -27.11 -13.47 -10.13
N PRO A 61 -27.22 -14.72 -10.62
CA PRO A 61 -26.07 -15.44 -11.18
C PRO A 61 -25.33 -14.70 -12.31
N ALA A 62 -26.03 -13.88 -13.10
CA ALA A 62 -25.43 -13.06 -14.16
C ALA A 62 -24.49 -11.94 -13.64
N TRP A 63 -24.56 -11.59 -12.35
CA TRP A 63 -23.69 -10.57 -11.74
C TRP A 63 -22.35 -11.12 -11.26
N ARG A 64 -22.10 -12.42 -11.46
CA ARG A 64 -20.80 -13.03 -11.19
C ARG A 64 -19.67 -12.24 -11.84
N LEU A 65 -18.69 -11.86 -11.03
CA LEU A 65 -17.40 -11.37 -11.50
C LEU A 65 -16.53 -12.57 -11.89
N SER A 66 -16.04 -12.53 -13.13
CA SER A 66 -15.11 -13.52 -13.67
C SER A 66 -13.71 -13.34 -13.12
N THR A 67 -12.88 -14.37 -13.23
CA THR A 67 -11.45 -14.33 -12.87
C THR A 67 -10.71 -13.17 -13.54
N VAL A 68 -11.02 -12.87 -14.81
CA VAL A 68 -10.41 -11.77 -15.56
C VAL A 68 -10.83 -10.39 -15.03
N GLU A 69 -12.09 -10.24 -14.62
CA GLU A 69 -12.58 -8.99 -14.02
C GLU A 69 -11.97 -8.75 -12.65
N LEU A 70 -11.90 -9.79 -11.81
CA LEU A 70 -11.26 -9.73 -10.50
C LEU A 70 -9.76 -9.44 -10.62
N PHE A 71 -9.07 -10.04 -11.60
CA PHE A 71 -7.68 -9.73 -11.90
C PHE A 71 -7.51 -8.25 -12.25
N GLY A 72 -8.35 -7.71 -13.13
CA GLY A 72 -8.31 -6.30 -13.51
C GLY A 72 -8.54 -5.36 -12.33
N ILE A 73 -9.55 -5.62 -11.49
CA ILE A 73 -9.82 -4.85 -10.27
C ILE A 73 -8.62 -4.90 -9.32
N PHE A 74 -8.03 -6.08 -9.12
CA PHE A 74 -6.84 -6.26 -8.30
C PHE A 74 -5.64 -5.48 -8.84
N SER A 75 -5.36 -5.55 -10.15
CA SER A 75 -4.28 -4.80 -10.79
C SER A 75 -4.47 -3.29 -10.62
N MET A 76 -5.69 -2.79 -10.79
CA MET A 76 -6.00 -1.37 -10.57
C MET A 76 -5.77 -0.96 -9.11
N GLY A 77 -6.21 -1.78 -8.15
CA GLY A 77 -5.96 -1.55 -6.72
C GLY A 77 -4.48 -1.54 -6.35
N LEU A 78 -3.69 -2.47 -6.89
CA LEU A 78 -2.24 -2.51 -6.73
C LEU A 78 -1.60 -1.19 -7.18
N ILE A 79 -1.86 -0.79 -8.43
CA ILE A 79 -1.32 0.46 -9.00
C ILE A 79 -1.73 1.66 -8.13
N ALA A 80 -3.00 1.72 -7.73
CA ALA A 80 -3.55 2.79 -6.91
C ALA A 80 -2.99 2.85 -5.48
N SER A 81 -2.46 1.74 -4.96
CA SER A 81 -1.83 1.70 -3.63
C SER A 81 -0.34 2.00 -3.66
N THR A 82 0.36 1.57 -4.72
CA THR A 82 1.82 1.66 -4.82
C THR A 82 2.26 3.06 -5.22
N ILE A 83 1.66 3.62 -6.28
CA ILE A 83 2.15 4.87 -6.86
C ILE A 83 1.78 6.04 -5.95
N PRO A 84 0.49 6.37 -5.72
CA PRO A 84 0.14 7.56 -4.96
C PRO A 84 0.43 7.39 -3.47
N GLY A 85 0.41 6.16 -2.94
CA GLY A 85 0.59 5.85 -1.53
C GLY A 85 2.03 6.03 -1.03
N PHE A 86 2.72 4.91 -0.79
CA PHE A 86 4.06 4.98 -0.17
C PHE A 86 5.12 5.58 -1.09
N GLY A 87 5.09 5.30 -2.40
CA GLY A 87 6.13 5.75 -3.33
C GLY A 87 6.11 7.26 -3.54
N PHE A 88 4.93 7.82 -3.81
CA PHE A 88 4.77 9.23 -4.13
C PHE A 88 4.43 10.06 -2.89
N ALA A 89 3.23 9.97 -2.31
CA ALA A 89 2.80 10.91 -1.26
C ALA A 89 3.74 10.93 -0.03
N ASN A 90 4.30 9.80 0.38
CA ASN A 90 5.18 9.74 1.54
C ASN A 90 6.53 10.42 1.33
N TYR A 91 7.14 10.27 0.15
CA TYR A 91 8.47 10.81 -0.12
C TYR A 91 8.42 12.17 -0.79
N PHE A 92 7.54 12.32 -1.78
CA PHE A 92 7.45 13.51 -2.62
C PHE A 92 7.21 14.78 -1.80
N PHE A 93 6.17 14.79 -0.97
CA PHE A 93 5.85 15.96 -0.15
C PHE A 93 6.94 16.27 0.88
N ARG A 94 7.67 15.26 1.37
CA ARG A 94 8.82 15.46 2.28
C ARG A 94 10.05 16.04 1.59
N VAL A 95 10.10 16.06 0.26
CA VAL A 95 11.23 16.64 -0.49
C VAL A 95 10.90 18.07 -0.93
N ILE A 96 9.71 18.30 -1.46
CA ILE A 96 9.39 19.59 -2.13
C ILE A 96 8.95 20.69 -1.16
N ILE A 97 8.48 20.34 0.05
CA ILE A 97 7.92 21.28 1.02
C ILE A 97 8.97 21.80 2.01
N PRO A 98 9.80 20.95 2.66
CA PRO A 98 10.62 21.40 3.77
C PRO A 98 11.58 22.55 3.49
N PRO A 99 12.27 22.63 2.32
CA PRO A 99 13.26 23.67 2.08
C PRO A 99 12.74 25.09 2.31
N HIS A 100 11.53 25.40 1.84
CA HIS A 100 10.96 26.75 2.00
C HIS A 100 10.13 26.92 3.28
N TYR A 101 9.46 25.88 3.79
CA TYR A 101 8.63 26.00 4.99
C TYR A 101 9.43 26.00 6.29
N PHE A 102 10.49 25.17 6.39
CA PHE A 102 11.31 25.05 7.59
C PHE A 102 12.61 25.86 7.54
N ALA A 103 12.80 26.72 6.54
CA ALA A 103 13.94 27.62 6.51
C ALA A 103 13.92 28.57 7.72
N SER A 104 15.03 28.66 8.43
CA SER A 104 15.17 29.51 9.61
C SER A 104 16.55 30.14 9.65
N ALA A 105 16.74 31.15 10.50
CA ALA A 105 18.04 31.80 10.67
C ALA A 105 19.10 30.83 11.22
N GLU A 106 18.68 29.83 12.01
CA GLU A 106 19.56 28.83 12.62
C GLU A 106 20.09 27.80 11.62
N ASN A 107 19.26 27.37 10.66
CA ASN A 107 19.68 26.39 9.65
C ASN A 107 20.32 27.03 8.41
N GLN A 108 20.15 28.35 8.23
CA GLN A 108 20.76 29.14 7.17
C GLN A 108 20.46 28.61 5.75
N TRP A 109 19.37 27.86 5.56
CA TRP A 109 19.03 27.27 4.28
C TRP A 109 18.80 28.31 3.18
N ALA A 110 18.26 29.48 3.54
CA ALA A 110 18.07 30.56 2.58
C ALA A 110 19.40 31.06 1.97
N GLU A 111 20.48 31.06 2.74
CA GLU A 111 21.79 31.54 2.29
C GLU A 111 22.62 30.44 1.64
N LEU A 112 22.56 29.21 2.19
CA LEU A 112 23.45 28.12 1.80
C LEU A 112 22.83 27.18 0.76
N LEU A 113 21.51 26.99 0.77
CA LEU A 113 20.81 26.01 -0.07
C LEU A 113 20.07 26.66 -1.24
N PHE A 114 19.31 27.74 -1.02
CA PHE A 114 18.44 28.33 -2.04
C PHE A 114 19.18 28.79 -3.31
N PRO A 115 20.43 29.31 -3.25
CA PRO A 115 21.16 29.68 -4.47
C PRO A 115 21.40 28.52 -5.46
N TYR A 116 21.37 27.27 -4.96
CA TYR A 116 21.58 26.06 -5.75
C TYR A 116 20.29 25.27 -5.96
N LEU A 117 19.17 25.74 -5.42
CA LEU A 117 17.89 25.04 -5.46
C LEU A 117 17.00 25.64 -6.55
N PRO A 118 16.71 24.91 -7.63
CA PRO A 118 15.86 25.45 -8.68
C PRO A 118 14.41 25.62 -8.22
N ASN A 119 13.79 26.76 -8.52
CA ASN A 119 12.40 27.06 -8.13
C ASN A 119 11.36 26.10 -8.76
N TRP A 120 11.71 25.40 -9.84
CA TRP A 120 10.83 24.40 -10.44
C TRP A 120 10.88 23.05 -9.72
N LEU A 121 11.82 22.83 -8.79
CA LEU A 121 12.03 21.54 -8.12
C LEU A 121 11.27 21.44 -6.81
N VAL A 122 11.05 22.56 -6.12
CA VAL A 122 10.46 22.66 -4.79
C VAL A 122 9.34 23.69 -4.78
N VAL A 123 8.39 23.55 -3.87
CA VAL A 123 7.28 24.50 -3.73
C VAL A 123 7.79 25.72 -2.97
N THR A 124 7.54 26.92 -3.51
CA THR A 124 7.91 28.17 -2.83
C THR A 124 6.80 28.61 -1.87
N ASN A 125 7.12 29.51 -0.94
CA ASN A 125 6.13 30.09 -0.03
C ASN A 125 5.76 31.55 -0.37
N GLU A 126 5.99 32.01 -1.61
CA GLU A 126 5.76 33.42 -2.00
C GLU A 126 4.29 33.83 -1.82
N ASN A 127 3.35 32.95 -2.15
CA ASN A 127 1.90 33.17 -2.03
C ASN A 127 1.27 32.48 -0.81
N GLN A 128 2.04 32.30 0.28
CA GLN A 128 1.62 31.55 1.48
C GLN A 128 1.20 30.10 1.19
N ALA A 129 1.63 29.53 0.05
CA ALA A 129 1.22 28.20 -0.39
C ALA A 129 1.57 27.09 0.61
N LEU A 130 2.73 27.19 1.26
CA LEU A 130 3.16 26.24 2.28
C LEU A 130 2.57 26.58 3.65
N THR A 131 2.46 27.86 3.98
CA THR A 131 1.82 28.31 5.22
C THR A 131 0.37 27.80 5.29
N TRP A 132 -0.43 28.01 4.24
CA TRP A 132 -1.82 27.52 4.19
C TRP A 132 -1.92 25.99 4.16
N PHE A 133 -0.91 25.30 3.62
CA PHE A 133 -0.86 23.85 3.64
C PHE A 133 -0.72 23.28 5.07
N PHE A 134 0.09 23.90 5.92
CA PHE A 134 0.31 23.43 7.30
C PHE A 134 -0.63 24.06 8.33
N GLU A 135 -0.87 25.36 8.22
CA GLU A 135 -1.59 26.15 9.23
C GLU A 135 -3.09 26.27 8.91
N GLY A 136 -3.49 25.91 7.69
CA GLY A 136 -4.85 26.03 7.20
C GLY A 136 -5.05 27.28 6.33
N MET A 137 -5.89 27.13 5.31
CA MET A 137 -6.23 28.21 4.39
C MET A 137 -7.37 29.07 4.96
N PRO A 138 -7.32 30.42 4.85
CA PRO A 138 -8.42 31.29 5.25
C PRO A 138 -9.72 30.99 4.50
N ASP A 139 -10.87 31.22 5.15
CA ASP A 139 -12.18 31.05 4.53
C ASP A 139 -12.34 31.97 3.31
N GLY A 140 -12.72 31.38 2.17
CA GLY A 140 -12.92 32.11 0.92
C GLY A 140 -11.65 32.39 0.11
N ALA A 141 -10.46 32.02 0.61
CA ALA A 141 -9.24 32.06 -0.19
C ALA A 141 -9.20 30.91 -1.21
N SER A 142 -8.51 31.12 -2.33
CA SER A 142 -8.29 30.11 -3.36
C SER A 142 -6.91 29.48 -3.21
N ILE A 143 -6.81 28.16 -3.42
CA ILE A 143 -5.54 27.44 -3.39
C ILE A 143 -4.58 28.05 -4.43
N PRO A 144 -3.34 28.43 -4.06
CA PRO A 144 -2.37 29.04 -4.97
C PRO A 144 -1.72 27.96 -5.85
N TRP A 145 -2.47 27.43 -6.81
CA TRP A 145 -2.05 26.31 -7.65
C TRP A 145 -0.77 26.54 -8.44
N ASP A 146 -0.44 27.79 -8.76
CA ASP A 146 0.75 28.13 -9.53
C ASP A 146 2.05 27.67 -8.85
N GLU A 147 2.13 27.79 -7.52
CA GLU A 147 3.27 27.34 -6.72
C GLU A 147 3.41 25.82 -6.68
N TRP A 148 2.31 25.10 -6.82
CA TRP A 148 2.26 23.64 -6.76
C TRP A 148 2.45 23.00 -8.13
N PHE A 149 1.87 23.59 -9.18
CA PHE A 149 1.79 22.98 -10.49
C PHE A 149 3.17 22.76 -11.10
N ILE A 150 4.07 23.73 -11.03
CA ILE A 150 5.39 23.64 -11.64
C ILE A 150 6.22 22.50 -11.01
N PRO A 151 6.40 22.42 -9.68
CA PRO A 151 7.11 21.29 -9.08
C PRO A 151 6.42 19.95 -9.33
N ILE A 152 5.09 19.87 -9.17
CA ILE A 152 4.35 18.63 -9.38
C ILE A 152 4.52 18.14 -10.81
N PHE A 153 4.43 19.02 -11.80
CA PHE A 153 4.57 18.65 -13.21
C PHE A 153 5.91 17.99 -13.50
N TRP A 154 7.02 18.62 -13.09
CA TRP A 154 8.36 18.08 -13.36
C TRP A 154 8.62 16.76 -12.63
N TRP A 155 8.16 16.64 -11.39
CA TRP A 155 8.30 15.41 -10.63
C TRP A 155 7.43 14.28 -11.17
N VAL A 156 6.18 14.55 -11.55
CA VAL A 156 5.31 13.55 -12.19
C VAL A 156 5.89 13.11 -13.53
N LEU A 157 6.47 14.03 -14.31
CA LEU A 157 7.15 13.71 -15.56
C LEU A 157 8.35 12.79 -15.32
N LEU A 158 9.20 13.12 -14.34
CA LEU A 158 10.35 12.29 -13.96
C LEU A 158 9.91 10.90 -13.49
N VAL A 159 8.93 10.82 -12.59
CA VAL A 159 8.39 9.55 -12.08
C VAL A 159 7.76 8.74 -13.20
N GLY A 160 7.03 9.38 -14.11
CA GLY A 160 6.45 8.75 -15.31
C GLY A 160 7.53 8.17 -16.23
N ALA A 161 8.63 8.91 -16.44
CA ALA A 161 9.77 8.44 -17.23
C ALA A 161 10.47 7.24 -16.56
N LEU A 162 10.70 7.29 -15.24
CA LEU A 162 11.27 6.18 -14.48
C LEU A 162 10.37 4.94 -14.52
N PHE A 163 9.06 5.13 -14.39
CA PHE A 163 8.10 4.04 -14.52
C PHE A 163 8.15 3.41 -15.92
N LEU A 164 8.19 4.22 -16.98
CA LEU A 164 8.29 3.72 -18.36
C LEU A 164 9.61 2.97 -18.60
N ALA A 165 10.72 3.47 -18.07
CA ALA A 165 12.01 2.78 -18.13
C ALA A 165 11.96 1.43 -17.40
N GLY A 166 11.41 1.41 -16.18
CA GLY A 166 11.22 0.18 -15.40
C GLY A 166 10.29 -0.82 -16.09
N ALA A 167 9.18 -0.36 -16.66
CA ALA A 167 8.26 -1.19 -17.43
C ALA A 167 8.93 -1.77 -18.67
N SER A 168 9.72 -0.97 -19.39
CA SER A 168 10.49 -1.42 -20.56
C SER A 168 11.52 -2.48 -20.17
N LEU A 169 12.22 -2.29 -19.05
CA LEU A 169 13.18 -3.26 -18.51
C LEU A 169 12.48 -4.58 -18.14
N ILE A 170 11.33 -4.51 -17.47
CA ILE A 170 10.53 -5.70 -17.13
C ILE A 170 10.09 -6.43 -18.40
N VAL A 171 9.65 -5.72 -19.46
CA VAL A 171 9.26 -6.35 -20.73
C VAL A 171 10.44 -7.08 -21.38
N LEU A 172 11.63 -6.49 -21.36
CA LEU A 172 12.85 -7.12 -21.89
C LEU A 172 13.27 -8.35 -21.09
N LEU A 173 13.27 -8.24 -19.76
CA LEU A 173 13.70 -9.32 -18.85
C LEU A 173 12.61 -10.39 -18.66
N ARG A 174 11.34 -10.10 -18.93
CA ARG A 174 10.21 -11.04 -18.74
C ARG A 174 10.48 -12.37 -19.44
N LYS A 175 10.94 -12.34 -20.69
CA LYS A 175 11.20 -13.57 -21.44
C LYS A 175 12.32 -14.39 -20.78
N GLN A 176 13.41 -13.73 -20.39
CA GLN A 176 14.53 -14.34 -19.69
C GLN A 176 14.10 -15.00 -18.38
N TRP A 177 13.40 -14.25 -17.52
CA TRP A 177 12.98 -14.74 -16.20
C TRP A 177 11.94 -15.86 -16.27
N VAL A 178 11.00 -15.78 -17.21
CA VAL A 178 9.89 -16.76 -17.29
C VAL A 178 10.31 -18.02 -18.04
N GLU A 179 10.97 -17.90 -19.19
CA GLU A 179 11.24 -19.06 -20.06
C GLU A 179 12.55 -19.76 -19.71
N TYR A 180 13.61 -19.00 -19.43
CA TYR A 180 14.95 -19.56 -19.25
C TYR A 180 15.28 -19.79 -17.78
N GLU A 181 15.03 -18.81 -16.92
CA GLU A 181 15.35 -18.90 -15.48
C GLU A 181 14.21 -19.50 -14.65
N LYS A 182 13.01 -19.62 -15.23
CA LYS A 182 11.79 -20.18 -14.59
C LYS A 182 11.57 -19.63 -13.18
N LEU A 183 11.78 -18.32 -13.03
CA LEU A 183 11.64 -17.65 -11.74
C LEU A 183 10.22 -17.87 -11.21
N THR A 184 10.11 -18.37 -9.98
CA THR A 184 8.82 -18.49 -9.31
C THR A 184 8.39 -17.11 -8.81
N PHE A 185 7.10 -16.78 -8.95
CA PHE A 185 6.52 -15.52 -8.47
C PHE A 185 5.61 -15.77 -7.26
N PRO A 186 6.16 -16.15 -6.08
CA PRO A 186 5.38 -16.56 -4.92
C PRO A 186 4.44 -15.45 -4.42
N LEU A 187 4.86 -14.18 -4.55
CA LEU A 187 4.03 -13.04 -4.15
C LEU A 187 2.68 -13.00 -4.89
N VAL A 188 2.67 -13.34 -6.17
CA VAL A 188 1.45 -13.24 -7.00
C VAL A 188 0.54 -14.46 -6.81
N GLN A 189 1.03 -15.56 -6.22
CA GLN A 189 0.23 -16.77 -6.03
C GLN A 189 -0.98 -16.56 -5.12
N ILE A 190 -0.82 -15.81 -4.03
CA ILE A 190 -1.90 -15.53 -3.08
C ILE A 190 -3.09 -14.85 -3.78
N PRO A 191 -2.92 -13.68 -4.44
CA PRO A 191 -4.02 -13.05 -5.14
C PRO A 191 -4.54 -13.90 -6.30
N LEU A 192 -3.69 -14.65 -7.01
CA LEU A 192 -4.14 -15.57 -8.07
C LEU A 192 -5.09 -16.65 -7.55
N ILE A 193 -4.80 -17.24 -6.39
CA ILE A 193 -5.67 -18.24 -5.75
C ILE A 193 -7.00 -17.59 -5.32
N MET A 194 -6.97 -16.34 -4.85
CA MET A 194 -8.18 -15.61 -4.41
C MET A 194 -9.11 -15.26 -5.57
N ILE A 195 -8.56 -14.87 -6.73
CA ILE A 195 -9.37 -14.47 -7.89
C ILE A 195 -9.90 -15.65 -8.70
N GLN A 196 -9.34 -16.86 -8.53
CA GLN A 196 -9.85 -18.06 -9.22
C GLN A 196 -11.30 -18.32 -8.84
N GLN A 197 -12.19 -18.21 -9.83
CA GLN A 197 -13.61 -18.52 -9.68
C GLN A 197 -13.95 -19.89 -10.26
N ASP A 198 -14.92 -20.55 -9.65
CA ASP A 198 -15.54 -21.78 -10.16
C ASP A 198 -16.86 -21.38 -10.83
N GLU A 199 -17.10 -21.86 -12.06
CA GLU A 199 -18.35 -21.55 -12.78
C GLU A 199 -19.55 -22.24 -12.14
N THR A 200 -19.34 -23.33 -11.41
CA THR A 200 -20.42 -24.16 -10.87
C THR A 200 -20.85 -23.76 -9.47
N HIS A 201 -19.93 -23.19 -8.68
CA HIS A 201 -20.19 -22.84 -7.28
C HIS A 201 -20.13 -21.33 -7.03
N PRO A 202 -20.99 -20.79 -6.14
CA PRO A 202 -20.94 -19.38 -5.76
C PRO A 202 -19.77 -19.06 -4.81
N ILE A 203 -19.29 -20.05 -4.06
CA ILE A 203 -18.22 -19.90 -3.07
C ILE A 203 -16.87 -20.22 -3.74
N PRO A 204 -15.87 -19.33 -3.65
CA PRO A 204 -14.53 -19.58 -4.19
C PRO A 204 -13.88 -20.88 -3.69
N PRO A 205 -13.06 -21.55 -4.52
CA PRO A 205 -12.36 -22.78 -4.14
C PRO A 205 -11.55 -22.69 -2.83
N TYR A 206 -10.86 -21.57 -2.60
CA TYR A 206 -9.98 -21.41 -1.44
C TYR A 206 -10.75 -21.38 -0.10
N LEU A 207 -11.95 -20.80 -0.08
CA LEU A 207 -12.82 -20.75 1.12
C LEU A 207 -13.43 -22.11 1.47
N ARG A 208 -13.50 -23.04 0.52
CA ARG A 208 -14.04 -24.39 0.75
C ARG A 208 -13.04 -25.30 1.48
N LYS A 209 -11.78 -24.91 1.59
CA LYS A 209 -10.74 -25.71 2.25
C LYS A 209 -10.72 -25.43 3.76
N LYS A 210 -10.91 -26.45 4.60
CA LYS A 210 -10.85 -26.32 6.07
C LYS A 210 -9.52 -25.74 6.57
N LEU A 211 -8.42 -26.09 5.90
CA LEU A 211 -7.08 -25.61 6.26
C LEU A 211 -6.95 -24.08 6.11
N PHE A 212 -7.62 -23.48 5.11
CA PHE A 212 -7.65 -22.02 4.97
C PHE A 212 -8.21 -21.36 6.23
N TRP A 213 -9.32 -21.87 6.76
CA TRP A 213 -9.95 -21.31 7.95
C TRP A 213 -9.10 -21.46 9.21
N VAL A 214 -8.39 -22.57 9.37
CA VAL A 214 -7.41 -22.72 10.46
C VAL A 214 -6.33 -21.64 10.36
N GLY A 215 -5.75 -21.47 9.17
CA GLY A 215 -4.73 -20.44 8.91
C GLY A 215 -5.25 -19.00 9.00
N PHE A 216 -6.54 -18.77 8.76
CA PHE A 216 -7.17 -17.45 8.88
C PHE A 216 -7.49 -17.12 10.35
N PHE A 217 -8.10 -18.05 11.10
CA PHE A 217 -8.58 -17.78 12.45
C PHE A 217 -7.44 -17.63 13.46
N ILE A 218 -6.34 -18.38 13.35
CA ILE A 218 -5.22 -18.26 14.29
C ILE A 218 -4.65 -16.82 14.36
N PRO A 219 -4.13 -16.24 13.26
CA PRO A 219 -3.60 -14.87 13.30
C PRO A 219 -4.69 -13.83 13.54
N THR A 220 -5.90 -14.01 13.00
CA THR A 220 -7.01 -13.06 13.22
C THR A 220 -7.43 -13.03 14.69
N PHE A 221 -7.47 -14.17 15.37
CA PHE A 221 -7.76 -14.24 16.80
C PHE A 221 -6.68 -13.56 17.63
N ILE A 222 -5.40 -13.85 17.35
CA ILE A 222 -4.27 -13.25 18.08
C ILE A 222 -4.26 -11.72 17.89
N LEU A 223 -4.41 -11.24 16.67
CA LEU A 223 -4.46 -9.80 16.38
C LEU A 223 -5.71 -9.16 16.99
N GLY A 224 -6.88 -9.80 16.86
CA GLY A 224 -8.13 -9.32 17.44
C GLY A 224 -8.07 -9.21 18.97
N TRP A 225 -7.49 -10.21 19.64
CA TRP A 225 -7.27 -10.18 21.09
C TRP A 225 -6.36 -9.02 21.50
N ASN A 226 -5.27 -8.83 20.77
CA ASN A 226 -4.34 -7.72 21.03
C ASN A 226 -4.97 -6.35 20.77
N ILE A 227 -5.88 -6.23 19.78
CA ILE A 227 -6.67 -5.01 19.55
C ILE A 227 -7.62 -4.76 20.72
N ILE A 228 -8.33 -5.78 21.21
CA ILE A 228 -9.21 -5.64 22.37
C ILE A 228 -8.41 -5.20 23.59
N ASN A 229 -7.26 -5.84 23.85
CA ASN A 229 -6.38 -5.47 24.96
C ASN A 229 -5.82 -4.05 24.84
N TYR A 230 -5.64 -3.51 23.63
CA TYR A 230 -5.26 -2.11 23.44
C TYR A 230 -6.34 -1.15 23.97
N PHE A 231 -7.63 -1.48 23.82
CA PHE A 231 -8.73 -0.67 24.35
C PHE A 231 -9.10 -1.01 25.81
N ILE A 232 -8.84 -2.24 26.26
CA ILE A 232 -9.13 -2.73 27.61
C ILE A 232 -7.87 -3.41 28.17
N PRO A 233 -6.96 -2.66 28.81
CA PRO A 233 -5.62 -3.15 29.18
C PRO A 233 -5.55 -4.29 30.21
N ASP A 234 -6.66 -4.60 30.90
CA ASP A 234 -6.67 -5.51 32.07
C ASP A 234 -6.66 -7.00 31.70
N ILE A 235 -6.74 -7.34 30.41
CA ILE A 235 -6.99 -8.71 29.94
C ILE A 235 -5.68 -9.46 29.59
N GLY A 236 -4.59 -8.70 29.37
CA GLY A 236 -3.28 -9.24 28.98
C GLY A 236 -3.15 -9.48 27.48
N ASN A 237 -1.93 -9.36 26.97
CA ASN A 237 -1.63 -9.51 25.55
C ASN A 237 -1.16 -10.94 25.21
N ILE A 238 -1.34 -11.31 23.95
CA ILE A 238 -0.70 -12.49 23.37
C ILE A 238 0.53 -11.97 22.61
N PRO A 239 1.76 -12.17 23.13
CA PRO A 239 2.98 -11.55 22.59
C PRO A 239 3.51 -12.26 21.34
N ILE A 240 2.65 -12.48 20.36
CA ILE A 240 2.96 -13.12 19.08
C ILE A 240 2.66 -12.13 17.96
N GLY A 241 3.68 -11.80 17.17
CA GLY A 241 3.55 -10.90 16.02
C GLY A 241 4.76 -9.99 15.85
N THR A 242 4.68 -9.07 14.88
CA THR A 242 5.77 -8.16 14.55
C THR A 242 6.02 -7.08 15.60
N SER A 243 5.03 -6.81 16.46
CA SER A 243 5.13 -5.84 17.57
C SER A 243 5.90 -6.36 18.78
N TYR A 244 6.15 -7.67 18.85
CA TYR A 244 6.81 -8.32 19.99
C TYR A 244 8.16 -8.86 19.53
N ILE A 245 9.23 -8.16 19.91
CA ILE A 245 10.60 -8.50 19.55
C ILE A 245 11.26 -9.16 20.77
N THR A 246 11.64 -10.42 20.61
CA THR A 246 12.44 -11.13 21.59
C THR A 246 13.90 -11.03 21.18
N SER A 247 14.69 -10.28 21.95
CA SER A 247 16.12 -10.13 21.68
C SER A 247 16.88 -11.29 22.33
N VAL A 248 17.49 -12.15 21.52
CA VAL A 248 18.30 -13.28 22.01
C VAL A 248 19.77 -12.91 21.96
N GLY A 249 20.41 -12.83 23.12
CA GLY A 249 21.85 -12.62 23.23
C GLY A 249 22.60 -13.91 22.92
N ILE A 250 23.46 -13.89 21.90
CA ILE A 250 24.32 -15.03 21.54
C ILE A 250 25.59 -15.05 22.41
N GLY A 251 26.03 -13.89 22.90
CA GLY A 251 27.18 -13.73 23.80
C GLY A 251 27.28 -12.30 24.35
N ARG A 252 28.15 -12.08 25.34
CA ARG A 252 28.29 -10.80 26.06
C ARG A 252 28.74 -9.64 25.16
N ASP A 253 29.56 -9.93 24.15
CA ASP A 253 30.12 -8.94 23.22
C ASP A 253 29.40 -8.91 21.85
N PHE A 254 28.31 -9.67 21.70
CA PHE A 254 27.52 -9.70 20.47
C PHE A 254 26.22 -8.91 20.66
N PRO A 255 25.84 -8.06 19.69
CA PRO A 255 24.53 -7.42 19.71
C PRO A 255 23.44 -8.50 19.70
N ALA A 256 22.44 -8.35 20.56
CA ALA A 256 21.34 -9.30 20.65
C ALA A 256 20.60 -9.36 19.31
N VAL A 257 20.27 -10.58 18.87
CA VAL A 257 19.55 -10.79 17.62
C VAL A 257 18.05 -10.62 17.88
N PRO A 258 17.38 -9.64 17.25
CA PRO A 258 15.95 -9.47 17.42
C PRO A 258 15.19 -10.56 16.65
N ILE A 259 14.46 -11.40 17.37
CA ILE A 259 13.59 -12.43 16.80
C ILE A 259 12.14 -11.96 16.91
N LYS A 260 11.40 -12.04 15.81
CA LYS A 260 9.96 -11.75 15.76
C LYS A 260 9.24 -12.72 14.84
N ILE A 261 8.00 -13.04 15.18
CA ILE A 261 7.14 -13.86 14.33
C ILE A 261 6.37 -12.95 13.38
N ASN A 262 6.56 -13.15 12.08
CA ASN A 262 5.77 -12.49 11.06
C ASN A 262 4.95 -13.54 10.29
N PHE A 263 3.64 -13.56 10.53
CA PHE A 263 2.72 -14.51 9.90
C PHE A 263 2.75 -14.43 8.37
N LEU A 264 2.97 -13.24 7.79
CA LEU A 264 3.10 -13.07 6.35
C LEU A 264 4.36 -13.76 5.83
N VAL A 265 5.50 -13.58 6.51
CA VAL A 265 6.77 -14.24 6.15
C VAL A 265 6.66 -15.75 6.33
N LEU A 266 6.00 -16.22 7.39
CA LEU A 266 5.77 -17.64 7.63
C LEU A 266 4.89 -18.27 6.53
N ALA A 267 3.85 -17.56 6.10
CA ALA A 267 3.03 -17.98 4.97
C ALA A 267 3.85 -18.02 3.67
N PHE A 268 4.69 -17.02 3.40
CA PHE A 268 5.57 -17.02 2.23
C PHE A 268 6.59 -18.15 2.25
N ALA A 269 7.23 -18.38 3.41
CA ALA A 269 8.22 -19.44 3.59
C ALA A 269 7.64 -20.82 3.25
N PHE A 270 6.35 -21.05 3.53
CA PHE A 270 5.65 -22.27 3.15
C PHE A 270 5.45 -22.41 1.62
N PHE A 271 5.24 -21.31 0.89
CA PHE A 271 5.04 -21.32 -0.57
C PHE A 271 6.35 -21.27 -1.36
N THR A 272 7.43 -20.78 -0.77
CA THR A 272 8.78 -20.95 -1.32
C THR A 272 9.24 -22.38 -1.08
N ASN A 273 8.86 -23.29 -1.97
CA ASN A 273 9.55 -24.58 -2.10
C ASN A 273 11.02 -24.28 -2.41
N ILE A 274 11.91 -24.62 -1.48
CA ILE A 274 13.37 -24.64 -1.70
C ILE A 274 13.71 -25.96 -2.39
#